data_AF-A0A5N7J632-F1
#
_entry.id   AF-A0A5N7J632-F1
#
_cell.length_a   1.000
_cell.length_b   1.000
_cell.length_c   1.000
_cell.angle_alpha   90.00
_cell.angle_beta   90.00
_cell.angle_gamma   90.00
#
_symmetry.space_group_name_H-M   'P 1'
#
loop_
_entity.id
_entity.type
_entity.pdbx_description
1 polymer ?
#
loop_
_entity_poly.entity_id
_entity_poly.type
_entity_poly.pdbx_seq_one_letter_code
_entity_poly.pdbx_strand_id
1 'polypeptide(L)'
;MENNDKKHLKKIYKNFSDLVCVVATTELESFITKGEFTSFFNYRMKQILSEINEKSEILDAGVFFNTKGEITLIDAGVVGKFIENNYNLKMLEYYKNTFLNKIIRGVVNGSEKSKVDFILISYSILYDTLNELYKTISCKQVNKIIYINRYALEDYSKEDCAMVIATLLILEDLCRYIGVDRHKMVNELKNKIYK
;
A
#
# COMPACT_ATOMS: atom_id res chain seq x y z
N MET A 1 -18.47 19.01 -13.78
CA MET A 1 -18.99 17.62 -13.84
C MET A 1 -18.35 16.79 -12.73
N GLU A 2 -18.62 17.11 -11.45
CA GLU A 2 -17.84 16.57 -10.30
C GLU A 2 -18.65 15.68 -9.33
N ASN A 3 -19.91 15.34 -9.66
CA ASN A 3 -20.80 14.63 -8.74
C ASN A 3 -20.94 13.11 -8.96
N ASN A 4 -20.28 12.54 -9.98
CA ASN A 4 -20.41 11.11 -10.29
C ASN A 4 -19.35 10.21 -9.63
N ASP A 5 -18.14 10.72 -9.34
CA ASP A 5 -17.03 9.87 -8.84
C ASP A 5 -17.24 9.40 -7.40
N LYS A 6 -17.81 10.25 -6.53
CA LYS A 6 -18.11 9.89 -5.13
C LYS A 6 -19.18 8.79 -4.99
N LYS A 7 -20.09 8.67 -5.97
CA LYS A 7 -21.11 7.60 -6.00
C LYS A 7 -20.55 6.28 -6.54
N HIS A 8 -19.55 6.31 -7.43
CA HIS A 8 -18.94 5.12 -7.98
C HIS A 8 -18.11 4.34 -6.95
N LEU A 9 -17.28 5.02 -6.17
CA LEU A 9 -16.42 4.38 -5.17
C LEU A 9 -17.20 3.71 -4.03
N LYS A 10 -18.36 4.28 -3.64
CA LYS A 10 -19.28 3.70 -2.64
C LYS A 10 -19.98 2.42 -3.07
N LYS A 11 -20.00 2.10 -4.38
CA LYS A 11 -20.72 0.94 -4.94
C LYS A 11 -19.81 -0.23 -5.30
N ILE A 12 -18.50 -0.04 -5.43
CA ILE A 12 -17.58 -1.05 -6.00
C ILE A 12 -16.95 -1.95 -4.94
N TYR A 13 -16.71 -1.47 -3.72
CA TYR A 13 -16.03 -2.24 -2.67
C TYR A 13 -16.96 -2.55 -1.50
N LYS A 14 -16.95 -3.79 -0.99
CA LYS A 14 -17.83 -4.18 0.14
C LYS A 14 -17.42 -3.48 1.44
N ASN A 15 -16.12 -3.20 1.61
CA ASN A 15 -15.57 -2.47 2.74
C ASN A 15 -14.23 -1.78 2.36
N PHE A 16 -13.69 -0.92 3.25
CA PHE A 16 -12.44 -0.20 2.97
C PHE A 16 -11.20 -1.09 2.95
N SER A 17 -11.22 -2.22 3.65
CA SER A 17 -10.13 -3.22 3.61
C SER A 17 -9.99 -3.79 2.20
N ASP A 18 -11.10 -4.16 1.56
CA ASP A 18 -11.10 -4.66 0.18
C ASP A 18 -10.49 -3.63 -0.79
N LEU A 19 -10.79 -2.33 -0.59
CA LEU A 19 -10.18 -1.25 -1.38
C LEU A 19 -8.66 -1.23 -1.21
N VAL A 20 -8.15 -1.34 0.02
CA VAL A 20 -6.71 -1.35 0.30
C VAL A 20 -6.04 -2.52 -0.43
N CYS A 21 -6.62 -3.71 -0.38
CA CYS A 21 -6.10 -4.88 -1.09
C CYS A 21 -6.02 -4.64 -2.61
N VAL A 22 -7.13 -4.21 -3.22
CA VAL A 22 -7.22 -4.04 -4.68
C VAL A 22 -6.28 -2.95 -5.17
N VAL A 23 -6.24 -1.81 -4.49
CA VAL A 23 -5.35 -0.69 -4.85
C VAL A 23 -3.89 -1.12 -4.68
N ALA A 24 -3.54 -1.76 -3.56
CA ALA A 24 -2.17 -2.22 -3.33
C ALA A 24 -1.73 -3.23 -4.40
N THR A 25 -2.56 -4.20 -4.75
CA THR A 25 -2.25 -5.15 -5.83
C THR A 25 -2.05 -4.42 -7.17
N THR A 26 -3.02 -3.58 -7.56
CA THR A 26 -3.03 -2.93 -8.88
C THR A 26 -1.86 -1.97 -9.07
N GLU A 27 -1.63 -1.09 -8.09
CA GLU A 27 -0.58 -0.08 -8.18
C GLU A 27 0.81 -0.72 -8.14
N LEU A 28 1.03 -1.72 -7.27
CA LEU A 28 2.33 -2.38 -7.19
C LEU A 28 2.62 -3.25 -8.42
N GLU A 29 1.65 -3.99 -8.92
CA GLU A 29 1.82 -4.82 -10.13
C GLU A 29 2.13 -3.96 -11.36
N SER A 30 1.49 -2.79 -11.47
CA SER A 30 1.74 -1.88 -12.59
C SER A 30 3.08 -1.13 -12.49
N PHE A 31 3.52 -0.82 -11.27
CA PHE A 31 4.71 -0.01 -11.03
C PHE A 31 6.01 -0.83 -10.91
N ILE A 32 5.97 -1.96 -10.20
CA ILE A 32 7.14 -2.76 -9.86
C ILE A 32 7.44 -3.77 -10.98
N THR A 33 8.61 -3.65 -11.59
CA THR A 33 9.11 -4.64 -12.56
C THR A 33 9.80 -5.81 -11.85
N LYS A 34 10.50 -5.54 -10.76
CA LYS A 34 11.20 -6.55 -9.94
C LYS A 34 11.32 -6.06 -8.50
N GLY A 35 10.92 -6.89 -7.54
CA GLY A 35 11.14 -6.66 -6.12
C GLY A 35 12.09 -7.70 -5.53
N GLU A 36 13.03 -7.27 -4.69
CA GLU A 36 13.79 -8.16 -3.82
C GLU A 36 13.18 -8.10 -2.43
N PHE A 37 12.74 -9.25 -1.91
CA PHE A 37 12.06 -9.31 -0.62
C PHE A 37 13.05 -9.38 0.55
N THR A 38 12.66 -8.87 1.71
CA THR A 38 13.49 -8.93 2.91
C THR A 38 13.66 -10.38 3.39
N SER A 39 14.76 -10.67 4.09
CA SER A 39 14.98 -11.99 4.70
C SER A 39 13.86 -12.37 5.68
N PHE A 40 13.32 -11.38 6.40
CA PHE A 40 12.20 -11.57 7.31
C PHE A 40 10.94 -12.03 6.56
N PHE A 41 10.58 -11.33 5.48
CA PHE A 41 9.41 -11.71 4.68
C PHE A 41 9.58 -13.07 4.01
N ASN A 42 10.77 -13.34 3.44
CA ASN A 42 11.12 -14.65 2.89
C ASN A 42 10.93 -15.78 3.91
N TYR A 43 11.41 -15.59 5.14
CA TYR A 43 11.27 -16.58 6.22
C TYR A 43 9.81 -16.79 6.60
N ARG A 44 9.05 -15.71 6.81
CA ARG A 44 7.65 -15.76 7.22
C ARG A 44 6.78 -16.46 6.18
N MET A 45 6.99 -16.19 4.89
CA MET A 45 6.24 -16.84 3.82
C MET A 45 6.53 -18.34 3.73
N LYS A 46 7.76 -18.77 3.98
CA LYS A 46 8.07 -20.22 4.07
C LYS A 46 7.32 -20.90 5.19
N GLN A 47 7.28 -20.30 6.38
CA GLN A 47 6.58 -20.88 7.53
C GLN A 47 5.09 -21.07 7.23
N ILE A 48 4.45 -20.02 6.68
CA ILE A 48 3.04 -20.07 6.30
C ILE A 48 2.79 -21.18 5.27
N LEU A 49 3.63 -21.30 4.25
CA LEU A 49 3.46 -22.33 3.21
C LEU A 49 3.74 -23.74 3.72
N SER A 50 4.68 -23.94 4.64
CA SER A 50 4.87 -25.24 5.29
C SER A 50 3.64 -25.65 6.10
N GLU A 51 3.01 -24.71 6.81
CA GLU A 51 1.78 -24.98 7.58
C GLU A 51 0.57 -25.30 6.68
N ILE A 52 0.51 -24.72 5.47
CA ILE A 52 -0.57 -24.96 4.51
C ILE A 52 -0.39 -26.29 3.76
N ASN A 53 0.85 -26.62 3.37
CA ASN A 53 1.16 -27.89 2.69
C ASN A 53 0.80 -29.12 3.55
N GLU A 54 0.81 -28.98 4.88
CA GLU A 54 0.36 -30.02 5.81
C GLU A 54 -1.17 -30.25 5.78
N LYS A 55 -1.95 -29.35 5.17
CA LYS A 55 -3.43 -29.35 5.19
C LYS A 55 -4.11 -29.64 3.84
N SER A 56 -3.35 -29.98 2.79
CA SER A 56 -3.85 -30.44 1.47
C SER A 56 -4.79 -29.50 0.71
N GLU A 57 -4.77 -28.19 0.98
CA GLU A 57 -5.56 -27.24 0.18
C GLU A 57 -4.77 -26.75 -1.04
N ILE A 58 -5.42 -26.77 -2.20
CA ILE A 58 -4.92 -26.17 -3.45
C ILE A 58 -4.96 -24.66 -3.26
N LEU A 59 -3.80 -24.01 -3.27
CA LEU A 59 -3.70 -22.56 -3.25
C LEU A 59 -3.89 -22.01 -4.68
N ASP A 60 -4.89 -21.14 -4.87
CA ASP A 60 -5.09 -20.39 -6.12
C ASP A 60 -4.01 -19.32 -6.37
N ALA A 61 -3.14 -19.06 -5.38
CA ALA A 61 -2.06 -18.08 -5.44
C ALA A 61 -0.69 -18.73 -5.19
N GLY A 62 0.30 -18.43 -6.02
CA GLY A 62 1.62 -19.06 -6.01
C GLY A 62 2.73 -18.18 -5.41
N VAL A 63 3.62 -18.81 -4.63
CA VAL A 63 4.89 -18.23 -4.20
C VAL A 63 6.01 -19.19 -4.60
N PHE A 64 6.95 -18.72 -5.40
CA PHE A 64 8.09 -19.49 -5.88
C PHE A 64 9.36 -19.00 -5.20
N PHE A 65 10.23 -19.94 -4.81
CA PHE A 65 11.50 -19.66 -4.18
C PHE A 65 12.66 -20.15 -5.04
N ASN A 66 13.79 -19.45 -5.02
CA ASN A 66 15.04 -19.96 -5.59
C ASN A 66 15.65 -21.05 -4.70
N THR A 67 16.77 -21.63 -5.16
CA THR A 67 17.53 -22.65 -4.42
C THR A 67 18.15 -22.16 -3.11
N LYS A 68 18.24 -20.84 -2.89
CA LYS A 68 18.64 -20.21 -1.62
C LYS A 68 17.44 -19.95 -0.71
N GLY A 69 16.23 -20.25 -1.19
CA GLY A 69 14.98 -20.03 -0.49
C GLY A 69 14.59 -18.56 -0.38
N GLU A 70 14.95 -17.74 -1.35
CA GLU A 70 14.42 -16.37 -1.49
C GLU A 70 13.27 -16.39 -2.50
N ILE A 71 12.23 -15.60 -2.26
CA ILE A 71 11.09 -15.47 -3.16
C ILE A 71 11.59 -14.92 -4.51
N THR A 72 11.34 -15.67 -5.58
CA THR A 72 11.63 -15.26 -6.96
C THR A 72 10.41 -14.73 -7.67
N LEU A 73 9.24 -15.26 -7.35
CA LEU A 73 7.96 -14.84 -7.91
C LEU A 73 6.87 -15.02 -6.86
N ILE A 74 6.00 -14.04 -6.74
CA ILE A 74 4.86 -14.05 -5.83
C ILE A 74 3.68 -13.41 -6.55
N ASP A 75 2.51 -14.02 -6.37
CA ASP A 75 1.26 -13.44 -6.84
C ASP A 75 1.03 -12.06 -6.19
N ALA A 76 0.73 -11.04 -7.01
CA ALA A 76 0.49 -9.69 -6.54
C ALA A 76 -0.74 -9.59 -5.60
N GLY A 77 -1.70 -10.52 -5.70
CA GLY A 77 -2.80 -10.68 -4.77
C GLY A 77 -2.35 -11.08 -3.37
N VAL A 78 -1.29 -11.90 -3.23
CA VAL A 78 -0.71 -12.26 -1.92
C VAL A 78 -0.07 -11.03 -1.27
N VAL A 79 0.65 -10.24 -2.06
CA VAL A 79 1.26 -8.98 -1.59
C VAL A 79 0.18 -7.99 -1.18
N GLY A 80 -0.85 -7.78 -2.00
CA GLY A 80 -1.96 -6.90 -1.68
C GLY A 80 -2.71 -7.32 -0.42
N LYS A 81 -2.94 -8.63 -0.25
CA LYS A 81 -3.60 -9.16 0.95
C LYS A 81 -2.76 -8.99 2.21
N PHE A 82 -1.43 -9.16 2.10
CA PHE A 82 -0.52 -8.87 3.21
C PHE A 82 -0.58 -7.39 3.61
N ILE A 83 -0.55 -6.48 2.63
CA ILE A 83 -0.64 -5.03 2.87
C ILE A 83 -1.98 -4.67 3.51
N GLU A 84 -3.09 -5.20 3.00
CA GLU A 84 -4.41 -5.03 3.60
C GLU A 84 -4.43 -5.46 5.08
N ASN A 85 -3.96 -6.67 5.38
CA ASN A 85 -3.96 -7.21 6.73
C ASN A 85 -3.13 -6.33 7.68
N ASN A 86 -1.91 -5.97 7.29
CA ASN A 86 -1.06 -5.09 8.07
C ASN A 86 -1.67 -3.70 8.24
N TYR A 87 -2.24 -3.13 7.17
CA TYR A 87 -2.87 -1.82 7.23
C TYR A 87 -4.05 -1.80 8.19
N ASN A 88 -4.92 -2.81 8.13
CA ASN A 88 -6.07 -2.94 9.02
C ASN A 88 -5.64 -3.08 10.49
N LEU A 89 -4.65 -3.94 10.77
CA LEU A 89 -4.10 -4.10 12.12
C LEU A 89 -3.51 -2.79 12.67
N LYS A 90 -2.67 -2.11 11.89
CA LYS A 90 -2.01 -0.87 12.31
C LYS A 90 -2.98 0.30 12.47
N MET A 91 -3.98 0.40 11.61
CA MET A 91 -5.06 1.39 11.77
C MET A 91 -5.87 1.10 13.04
N LEU A 92 -6.16 -0.16 13.33
CA LEU A 92 -6.89 -0.57 14.52
C LEU A 92 -6.10 -0.25 15.80
N GLU A 93 -4.79 -0.53 15.82
CA GLU A 93 -3.88 -0.14 16.91
C GLU A 93 -3.88 1.38 17.13
N TYR A 94 -3.66 2.15 16.06
CA TYR A 94 -3.55 3.61 16.14
C TYR A 94 -4.83 4.27 16.67
N TYR A 95 -6.00 3.81 16.21
CA TYR A 95 -7.30 4.35 16.58
C TYR A 95 -7.94 3.61 17.77
N LYS A 96 -7.13 3.04 18.67
CA LYS A 96 -7.57 2.45 19.95
C LYS A 96 -8.66 1.38 19.77
N ASN A 97 -8.41 0.40 18.92
CA ASN A 97 -9.29 -0.72 18.60
C ASN A 97 -10.60 -0.34 17.90
N THR A 98 -10.63 0.82 17.24
CA THR A 98 -11.77 1.21 16.40
C THR A 98 -11.70 0.47 15.06
N PHE A 99 -12.79 -0.18 14.66
CA PHE A 99 -12.87 -0.85 13.35
C PHE A 99 -12.64 0.11 12.18
N LEU A 100 -11.89 -0.33 11.17
CA LEU A 100 -11.49 0.46 10.00
C LEU A 100 -12.64 1.20 9.34
N ASN A 101 -13.76 0.52 9.06
CA ASN A 101 -14.93 1.16 8.45
C ASN A 101 -15.50 2.31 9.29
N LYS A 102 -15.42 2.25 10.63
CA LYS A 102 -15.86 3.33 11.52
C LYS A 102 -14.88 4.50 11.49
N ILE A 103 -13.57 4.22 11.48
CA ILE A 103 -12.53 5.25 11.31
C ILE A 103 -12.79 6.02 10.01
N ILE A 104 -12.94 5.30 8.88
CA ILE A 104 -13.12 5.91 7.57
C ILE A 104 -14.39 6.75 7.50
N ARG A 105 -15.52 6.28 8.06
CA ARG A 105 -16.73 7.12 8.16
C ARG A 105 -16.50 8.39 8.96
N GLY A 106 -15.72 8.31 10.04
CA GLY A 106 -15.31 9.46 10.84
C GLY A 106 -14.44 10.44 10.07
N VAL A 107 -13.51 9.95 9.25
CA VAL A 107 -12.63 10.78 8.40
C VAL A 107 -13.44 11.47 7.29
N VAL A 108 -14.31 10.74 6.59
CA VAL A 108 -15.11 11.27 5.47
C VAL A 108 -16.07 12.38 5.93
N ASN A 109 -16.70 12.21 7.09
CA ASN A 109 -17.64 13.18 7.65
C ASN A 109 -16.97 14.17 8.63
N GLY A 110 -15.66 14.05 8.80
CA GLY A 110 -14.90 14.75 9.82
C GLY A 110 -14.36 16.09 9.36
N SER A 111 -13.55 16.68 10.25
CA SER A 111 -12.83 17.91 9.99
C SER A 111 -11.69 17.73 8.99
N GLU A 112 -11.15 18.83 8.47
CA GLU A 112 -9.94 18.77 7.65
C GLU A 112 -8.74 18.21 8.41
N LYS A 113 -8.63 18.50 9.72
CA LYS A 113 -7.63 17.86 10.58
C LYS A 113 -7.73 16.33 10.54
N SER A 114 -8.95 15.78 10.58
CA SER A 114 -9.18 14.33 10.55
C SER A 114 -8.69 13.70 9.24
N LYS A 115 -8.80 14.41 8.12
CA LYS A 115 -8.27 13.96 6.83
C LYS A 115 -6.74 14.06 6.78
N VAL A 116 -6.17 15.15 7.29
CA VAL A 116 -4.71 15.30 7.40
C VAL A 116 -4.10 14.19 8.25
N ASP A 117 -4.67 13.93 9.42
CA ASP A 117 -4.24 12.84 10.29
C ASP A 117 -4.30 11.50 9.54
N PHE A 118 -5.41 11.23 8.85
CA PHE A 118 -5.55 10.02 8.02
C PHE A 118 -4.44 9.88 6.96
N ILE A 119 -4.12 10.95 6.23
CA ILE A 119 -3.06 10.95 5.19
C ILE A 119 -1.71 10.58 5.83
N LEU A 120 -1.35 11.28 6.91
CA LEU A 120 -0.06 11.09 7.57
C LEU A 120 0.09 9.70 8.17
N ILE A 121 -0.96 9.18 8.81
CA ILE A 121 -0.97 7.84 9.42
C ILE A 121 -0.91 6.78 8.33
N SER A 122 -1.75 6.90 7.30
CA SER A 122 -1.81 5.92 6.21
C SER A 122 -0.48 5.85 5.46
N TYR A 123 0.15 7.00 5.19
CA TYR A 123 1.49 7.03 4.59
C TYR A 123 2.50 6.25 5.42
N SER A 124 2.57 6.49 6.74
CA SER A 124 3.49 5.77 7.61
C SER A 124 3.26 4.27 7.57
N ILE A 125 2.01 3.84 7.76
CA ILE A 125 1.67 2.42 7.78
C ILE A 125 2.04 1.74 6.46
N LEU A 126 1.70 2.37 5.33
CA LEU A 126 1.99 1.83 4.00
C LEU A 126 3.50 1.80 3.73
N TYR A 127 4.22 2.87 4.05
CA TYR A 127 5.67 2.94 3.87
C TYR A 127 6.38 1.87 4.70
N ASP A 128 6.07 1.79 6.00
CA ASP A 128 6.67 0.81 6.91
C ASP A 128 6.35 -0.63 6.45
N THR A 129 5.12 -0.88 6.00
CA THR A 129 4.72 -2.19 5.47
C THR A 129 5.50 -2.55 4.20
N LEU A 130 5.67 -1.62 3.26
CA LEU A 130 6.47 -1.88 2.06
C LEU A 130 7.95 -2.07 2.39
N ASN A 131 8.48 -1.36 3.38
CA ASN A 131 9.85 -1.52 3.86
C ASN A 131 10.07 -2.85 4.59
N GLU A 132 9.06 -3.39 5.26
CA GLU A 132 9.09 -4.77 5.81
C GLU A 132 9.08 -5.82 4.70
N LEU A 133 8.37 -5.57 3.60
CA LEU A 133 8.24 -6.48 2.47
C LEU A 133 9.49 -6.50 1.59
N TYR A 134 9.93 -5.33 1.15
CA TYR A 134 10.93 -5.16 0.11
C TYR A 134 12.25 -4.64 0.67
N LYS A 135 13.33 -5.33 0.28
CA LYS A 135 14.69 -4.81 0.39
C LYS A 135 14.96 -3.77 -0.69
N THR A 136 14.58 -4.07 -1.94
CA THR A 136 14.73 -3.15 -3.08
C THR A 136 13.55 -3.30 -4.04
N ILE A 137 13.19 -2.20 -4.71
CA ILE A 137 12.15 -2.15 -5.73
C ILE A 137 12.76 -1.57 -7.01
N SER A 138 12.65 -2.31 -8.11
CA SER A 138 13.01 -1.86 -9.45
C SER A 138 11.75 -1.60 -10.27
N CYS A 139 11.73 -0.46 -10.96
CA CYS A 139 10.66 -0.05 -11.87
C CYS A 139 11.26 0.45 -13.20
N LYS A 140 10.43 0.61 -14.23
CA LYS A 140 10.87 1.23 -15.49
C LYS A 140 11.29 2.68 -15.23
N GLN A 141 12.45 3.10 -15.74
CA GLN A 141 12.98 4.45 -15.53
C GLN A 141 12.00 5.55 -16.00
N VAL A 142 11.30 5.32 -17.11
CA VAL A 142 10.26 6.24 -17.61
C VAL A 142 9.15 6.45 -16.57
N ASN A 143 8.66 5.36 -15.96
CA ASN A 143 7.62 5.44 -14.93
C ASN A 143 8.14 6.19 -13.71
N LYS A 144 9.39 5.92 -13.29
CA LYS A 144 10.01 6.63 -12.16
C LYS A 144 10.01 8.14 -12.37
N ILE A 145 10.45 8.62 -13.53
CA ILE A 145 10.49 10.06 -13.86
C ILE A 145 9.08 10.67 -13.87
N ILE A 146 8.10 9.98 -14.47
CA ILE A 146 6.71 10.43 -14.49
C ILE A 146 6.18 10.64 -13.07
N TYR A 147 6.43 9.69 -12.16
CA TYR A 147 5.94 9.78 -10.79
C TYR A 147 6.73 10.75 -9.91
N ILE A 148 8.04 10.93 -10.16
CA ILE A 148 8.83 11.99 -9.52
C ILE A 148 8.17 13.35 -9.79
N ASN A 149 7.87 13.65 -11.06
CA ASN A 149 7.23 14.91 -11.44
C ASN A 149 5.78 15.00 -10.91
N ARG A 150 5.02 13.90 -10.95
CA ARG A 150 3.63 13.86 -10.46
C ARG A 150 3.52 14.20 -8.97
N TYR A 151 4.49 13.77 -8.18
CA TYR A 151 4.50 13.92 -6.72
C TYR A 151 5.46 15.02 -6.21
N ALA A 152 6.05 15.80 -7.11
CA ALA A 152 7.03 16.84 -6.80
C ALA A 152 8.18 16.32 -5.92
N LEU A 153 8.82 15.23 -6.37
CA LEU A 153 9.93 14.55 -5.70
C LEU A 153 11.29 14.85 -6.36
N GLU A 154 11.42 15.94 -7.12
CA GLU A 154 12.61 16.25 -7.92
C GLU A 154 13.87 16.35 -7.05
N ASP A 155 13.72 16.87 -5.83
CA ASP A 155 14.81 17.03 -4.86
C ASP A 155 15.00 15.79 -3.96
N TYR A 156 14.26 14.70 -4.18
CA TYR A 156 14.35 13.49 -3.37
C TYR A 156 15.40 12.52 -3.92
N SER A 157 16.58 12.50 -3.30
CA SER A 157 17.75 11.73 -3.76
C SER A 157 18.02 10.43 -2.98
N LYS A 158 17.17 10.07 -2.02
CA LYS A 158 17.35 8.85 -1.21
C LYS A 158 17.07 7.58 -2.03
N GLU A 159 17.72 6.46 -1.66
CA GLU A 159 17.68 5.18 -2.39
C GLU A 159 16.30 4.52 -2.41
N ASP A 160 15.49 4.80 -1.39
CA ASP A 160 14.10 4.36 -1.18
C ASP A 160 13.07 5.12 -2.04
N CYS A 161 13.49 5.98 -2.98
CA CYS A 161 12.60 6.74 -3.86
C CYS A 161 11.52 5.88 -4.55
N ALA A 162 11.86 4.67 -5.01
CA ALA A 162 10.87 3.76 -5.59
C ALA A 162 9.84 3.27 -4.55
N MET A 163 10.27 3.03 -3.31
CA MET A 163 9.39 2.71 -2.19
C MET A 163 8.41 3.85 -1.91
N VAL A 164 8.92 5.08 -1.83
CA VAL A 164 8.10 6.28 -1.63
C VAL A 164 7.06 6.43 -2.74
N ILE A 165 7.45 6.27 -4.00
CA ILE A 165 6.50 6.32 -5.13
C ILE A 165 5.42 5.25 -5.01
N ALA A 166 5.81 4.00 -4.70
CA ALA A 166 4.88 2.90 -4.51
C ALA A 166 3.88 3.20 -3.37
N THR A 167 4.35 3.76 -2.24
CA THR A 167 3.50 4.21 -1.13
C THR A 167 2.52 5.30 -1.59
N LEU A 168 3.00 6.29 -2.34
CA LEU A 168 2.18 7.42 -2.79
C LEU A 168 1.11 7.01 -3.79
N LEU A 169 1.40 6.05 -4.66
CA LEU A 169 0.41 5.50 -5.59
C LEU A 169 -0.78 4.90 -4.86
N ILE A 170 -0.51 4.00 -3.90
CA ILE A 170 -1.55 3.39 -3.08
C ILE A 170 -2.32 4.47 -2.31
N LEU A 171 -1.59 5.40 -1.67
CA LEU A 171 -2.19 6.43 -0.85
C LEU A 171 -3.06 7.40 -1.66
N GLU A 172 -2.72 7.68 -2.92
CA GLU A 172 -3.48 8.58 -3.78
C GLU A 172 -4.91 8.05 -3.98
N ASP A 173 -5.08 6.76 -4.25
CA ASP A 173 -6.40 6.15 -4.43
C ASP A 173 -7.19 6.08 -3.11
N LEU A 174 -6.52 5.78 -1.99
CA LEU A 174 -7.15 5.83 -0.67
C LEU A 174 -7.63 7.25 -0.32
N CYS A 175 -6.82 8.27 -0.64
CA CYS A 175 -7.19 9.68 -0.47
C CYS A 175 -8.36 10.06 -1.36
N ARG A 176 -8.34 9.63 -2.62
CA ARG A 176 -9.44 9.86 -3.57
C ARG A 176 -10.76 9.28 -3.03
N TYR A 177 -10.72 8.11 -2.41
CA TYR A 177 -11.88 7.48 -1.78
C TYR A 177 -12.52 8.35 -0.69
N ILE A 178 -11.70 9.02 0.14
CA ILE A 178 -12.20 9.91 1.20
C ILE A 178 -12.44 11.36 0.72
N GLY A 179 -12.27 11.63 -0.58
CA GLY A 179 -12.49 12.95 -1.17
C GLY A 179 -11.35 13.95 -0.90
N VAL A 180 -10.13 13.46 -0.76
CA VAL A 180 -8.89 14.26 -0.73
C VAL A 180 -8.22 14.16 -2.09
N ASP A 181 -7.91 15.30 -2.72
CA ASP A 181 -7.17 15.33 -3.97
C ASP A 181 -5.65 15.13 -3.77
N ARG A 182 -4.96 14.77 -4.86
CA ARG A 182 -3.52 14.51 -4.87
C ARG A 182 -2.69 15.72 -4.42
N HIS A 183 -3.04 16.93 -4.84
CA HIS A 183 -2.24 18.12 -4.52
C HIS A 183 -2.24 18.39 -3.02
N LYS A 184 -3.41 18.25 -2.39
CA LYS A 184 -3.52 18.31 -0.94
C LYS A 184 -2.72 17.20 -0.26
N MET A 185 -2.87 15.94 -0.70
CA MET A 185 -2.12 14.82 -0.16
C MET A 185 -0.60 15.06 -0.18
N VAL A 186 -0.06 15.48 -1.34
CA VAL A 186 1.37 15.76 -1.50
C VAL A 186 1.81 16.90 -0.59
N ASN A 187 1.04 17.98 -0.50
CA ASN A 187 1.38 19.13 0.34
C ASN A 187 1.49 18.75 1.83
N GLU A 188 0.56 17.94 2.35
CA GLU A 188 0.62 17.48 3.74
C GLU A 188 1.82 16.54 4.00
N LEU A 189 2.28 15.82 2.98
CA LEU A 189 3.37 14.84 3.09
C LEU A 189 4.78 15.41 2.89
N LYS A 190 4.94 16.63 2.35
CA LYS A 190 6.27 17.21 2.07
C LYS A 190 7.21 17.11 3.28
N ASN A 191 6.76 17.53 4.45
CA ASN A 191 7.58 17.49 5.66
C ASN A 191 7.87 16.07 6.18
N LYS A 192 7.09 15.07 5.75
CA LYS A 192 7.23 13.69 6.21
C LYS A 192 8.13 12.86 5.30
N ILE A 193 8.04 13.09 3.98
CA ILE A 193 8.89 12.43 2.99
C ILE A 193 10.35 12.91 3.12
N TYR A 194 10.54 14.21 3.28
CA TYR A 194 11.88 14.83 3.27
C TYR A 194 12.59 14.86 4.63
N LYS A 195 11.99 14.29 5.68
CA LYS A 195 12.68 13.99 6.94
C LYS A 195 13.43 12.67 6.78
#